data_AF-M6HJS6-F1
#
_entry.id   AF-M6HJS6-F1
#
_cell.length_a   1.000
_cell.length_b   1.000
_cell.length_c   1.000
_cell.angle_alpha   90.00
_cell.angle_beta   90.00
_cell.angle_gamma   90.00
#
_symmetry.space_group_name_H-M   'P 1'
#
loop_
_entity.id
_entity.type
_entity.pdbx_description
1 polymer ?
#
loop_
_entity_poly.entity_id
_entity_poly.type
_entity_poly.pdbx_seq_one_letter_code
_entity_poly.pdbx_strand_id
1 'polypeptide(L)'
;MRENSIVILDDGFQHHVLERDVDLVLLDSSKISKERFLIPAGNLREPISSLIRADQIIFSKYESSIEKIVQNIQNKFSKEILRFSLEPDKLLSPNLQSDSPKILSGKKVYAFTGIGNPEVFFR
;
A
#
# COMPACT_ATOMS: atom_id res chain seq x y z
N MET A 1 16.83 19.85 26.21
CA MET A 1 15.54 19.33 25.70
C MET A 1 15.79 17.90 25.26
N ARG A 2 14.94 16.93 25.61
CA ARG A 2 15.02 15.60 24.98
C ARG A 2 14.47 15.75 23.56
N GLU A 3 15.24 15.37 22.54
CA GLU A 3 14.71 15.23 21.19
C GLU A 3 13.71 14.07 21.20
N ASN A 4 12.46 14.34 20.82
CA ASN A 4 11.50 13.30 20.52
C ASN A 4 11.74 12.85 19.08
N SER A 5 12.63 11.88 18.90
CA SER A 5 12.86 11.24 17.61
C SER A 5 11.71 10.28 17.28
N ILE A 6 11.27 10.30 16.02
CA ILE A 6 10.32 9.32 15.48
C ILE A 6 11.08 8.39 14.54
N VAL A 7 10.87 7.08 14.70
CA VAL A 7 11.42 6.06 13.81
C VAL A 7 10.28 5.48 12.98
N ILE A 8 10.49 5.37 11.67
CA ILE A 8 9.55 4.75 10.74
C ILE A 8 10.17 3.47 10.21
N LEU A 9 9.44 2.36 10.33
CA LEU A 9 9.82 1.07 9.75
C LEU A 9 9.09 0.87 8.43
N ASP A 10 9.80 1.01 7.32
CA ASP A 10 9.32 0.59 5.99
C ASP A 10 9.34 -0.94 5.96
N ASP A 11 8.17 -1.59 6.05
CA ASP A 11 8.00 -3.06 6.16
C ASP A 11 8.31 -3.68 7.56
N GLY A 12 7.88 -3.01 8.64
CA GLY A 12 8.12 -3.46 10.03
C GLY A 12 7.12 -4.47 10.62
N PHE A 13 5.99 -4.77 9.96
CA PHE A 13 4.85 -5.43 10.63
C PHE A 13 5.11 -6.88 11.09
N GLN A 14 5.99 -7.61 10.38
CA GLN A 14 6.47 -8.95 10.78
C GLN A 14 7.63 -8.90 11.77
N HIS A 15 8.25 -7.74 11.99
CA HIS A 15 9.43 -7.60 12.84
C HIS A 15 9.03 -7.53 14.32
N HIS A 16 8.63 -8.68 14.88
CA HIS A 16 8.04 -8.75 16.21
C HIS A 16 8.97 -8.34 17.36
N VAL A 17 10.28 -8.52 17.19
CA VAL A 17 11.30 -8.31 18.24
C VAL A 17 11.44 -6.85 18.65
N LEU A 18 11.19 -5.91 17.72
CA LEU A 18 11.27 -4.49 17.98
C LEU A 18 9.89 -3.98 18.42
N GLU A 19 9.79 -3.47 19.65
CA GLU A 19 8.56 -2.84 20.13
C GLU A 19 8.24 -1.58 19.31
N ARG A 20 6.96 -1.37 19.00
CA ARG A 20 6.46 -0.24 18.21
C ARG A 20 5.31 0.39 18.98
N ASP A 21 5.31 1.72 19.07
CA ASP A 21 4.23 2.47 19.72
C ASP A 21 2.94 2.47 18.87
N VAL A 22 3.08 2.36 17.54
CA VAL A 22 1.97 2.36 16.58
C VAL A 22 2.28 1.40 15.44
N ASP A 23 1.37 0.47 15.17
CA ASP A 23 1.39 -0.46 14.04
C ASP A 23 0.36 -0.06 12.97
N LEU A 24 0.85 0.45 11.83
CA LEU A 24 0.04 0.78 10.65
C LEU A 24 0.17 -0.33 9.60
N VAL A 25 -0.96 -0.95 9.21
CA VAL A 25 -0.94 -2.05 8.23
C VAL A 25 -1.55 -1.61 6.91
N LEU A 26 -0.78 -1.74 5.82
CA LEU A 26 -1.26 -1.50 4.47
C LEU A 26 -1.84 -2.79 3.87
N LEU A 27 -3.06 -2.68 3.32
CA LEU A 27 -3.68 -3.70 2.48
C LEU A 27 -3.80 -3.16 1.05
N ASP A 28 -3.39 -3.96 0.06
CA ASP A 28 -3.52 -3.60 -1.36
C ASP A 28 -4.95 -3.89 -1.85
N SER A 29 -5.74 -2.84 -2.05
CA SER A 29 -7.11 -2.93 -2.56
C SER A 29 -7.23 -3.65 -3.90
N SER A 30 -6.19 -3.59 -4.75
CA SER A 30 -6.20 -4.26 -6.06
C SER A 30 -6.08 -5.79 -5.95
N LYS A 31 -5.59 -6.31 -4.82
CA LYS A 31 -5.32 -7.74 -4.62
C LYS A 31 -6.16 -8.40 -3.52
N ILE A 32 -6.63 -7.63 -2.53
CA ILE A 32 -7.28 -8.16 -1.32
C ILE A 32 -8.51 -9.03 -1.60
N SER A 33 -9.19 -8.85 -2.72
CA SER A 33 -10.34 -9.69 -3.12
C SER A 33 -9.92 -11.12 -3.56
N LYS A 34 -8.68 -11.27 -4.05
CA LYS A 34 -8.12 -12.48 -4.65
C LYS A 34 -7.14 -13.19 -3.71
N GLU A 35 -6.45 -12.46 -2.84
CA GLU A 35 -5.45 -13.03 -1.93
C GLU A 35 -6.08 -13.60 -0.66
N ARG A 36 -6.18 -14.94 -0.59
CA ARG A 36 -6.75 -15.65 0.55
C ARG A 36 -5.82 -16.66 1.20
N PHE A 37 -4.71 -16.98 0.54
CA PHE A 37 -3.80 -18.03 0.95
C PHE A 37 -2.44 -17.46 1.36
N LEU A 38 -1.85 -18.11 2.36
CA LEU A 38 -0.46 -17.89 2.75
C LEU A 38 0.47 -18.36 1.64
N ILE A 39 1.68 -17.80 1.63
CA ILE A 39 2.78 -18.37 0.85
C ILE A 39 2.97 -19.87 1.20
N PRO A 40 3.25 -20.75 0.22
CA PRO A 40 3.42 -20.47 -1.22
C PRO A 40 2.12 -20.53 -2.04
N ALA A 41 0.97 -20.87 -1.44
CA ALA A 41 -0.31 -21.00 -2.15
C ALA A 41 -0.96 -19.65 -2.52
N GLY A 42 -0.50 -18.56 -1.90
CA GLY A 42 -0.85 -17.19 -2.24
C GLY A 42 0.27 -16.23 -1.81
N ASN A 43 -0.03 -14.94 -1.68
CA ASN A 43 0.97 -13.91 -1.38
C ASN A 43 0.95 -13.43 0.09
N LEU A 44 0.01 -13.90 0.90
CA LEU A 44 -0.07 -13.46 2.29
C LEU A 44 1.16 -13.99 3.07
N ARG A 45 1.92 -13.09 3.69
CA ARG A 45 3.03 -13.44 4.59
C ARG A 45 2.53 -13.91 5.96
N GLU A 46 1.35 -13.43 6.34
CA GLU A 46 0.68 -13.71 7.60
C GLU A 46 -0.83 -13.88 7.36
N PRO A 47 -1.55 -14.63 8.21
CA PRO A 47 -2.99 -14.79 8.06
C PRO A 47 -3.69 -13.45 8.29
N ILE A 48 -4.87 -13.25 7.69
CA ILE A 48 -5.68 -12.03 7.87
C ILE A 48 -5.98 -11.76 9.36
N SER A 49 -6.01 -12.80 10.21
CA SER A 49 -6.16 -12.65 11.66
C SER A 49 -5.04 -11.83 12.32
N SER A 50 -3.85 -11.74 11.73
CA SER A 50 -2.75 -10.91 12.25
C SER A 50 -3.09 -9.43 12.31
N LEU A 51 -4.11 -8.96 11.56
CA LEU A 51 -4.62 -7.59 11.64
C LEU A 51 -5.13 -7.20 13.03
N ILE A 52 -5.35 -8.16 13.93
CA ILE A 52 -5.67 -7.86 15.34
C ILE A 52 -4.58 -7.01 16.02
N ARG A 53 -3.32 -7.15 15.58
CA ARG A 53 -2.16 -6.40 16.07
C ARG A 53 -2.06 -4.98 15.53
N ALA A 54 -2.74 -4.67 14.42
CA ALA A 54 -2.70 -3.35 13.82
C ALA A 54 -3.42 -2.34 14.71
N ASP A 55 -2.89 -1.13 14.85
CA ASP A 55 -3.64 -0.01 15.44
C ASP A 55 -4.58 0.59 14.40
N GLN A 56 -4.09 0.74 13.17
CA GLN A 56 -4.89 1.20 12.03
C GLN A 56 -4.63 0.36 10.78
N ILE A 57 -5.65 0.26 9.94
CA ILE A 57 -5.59 -0.44 8.66
C ILE A 57 -5.76 0.57 7.53
N ILE A 58 -4.84 0.54 6.57
CA ILE A 58 -4.82 1.47 5.43
C ILE A 58 -5.06 0.66 4.15
N PHE A 59 -6.16 0.91 3.47
CA PHE A 59 -6.39 0.36 2.14
C PHE A 59 -5.70 1.24 1.09
N SER A 60 -4.58 0.76 0.57
CA SER A 60 -3.80 1.40 -0.49
C SER A 60 -4.37 1.05 -1.87
N LYS A 61 -4.16 1.93 -2.86
CA LYS A 61 -4.73 1.82 -4.22
C LYS A 61 -6.25 1.66 -4.17
N TYR A 62 -6.87 2.40 -3.26
CA TYR A 62 -8.29 2.28 -2.95
C TYR A 62 -9.16 2.53 -4.20
N GLU A 63 -10.15 1.66 -4.38
CA GLU A 63 -11.23 1.83 -5.35
C GLU A 63 -12.58 1.61 -4.64
N SER A 64 -13.63 2.31 -5.07
CA SER A 64 -14.97 2.15 -4.49
C SER A 64 -15.54 0.74 -4.67
N SER A 65 -15.05 -0.02 -5.65
CA SER A 65 -15.45 -1.40 -5.93
C SER A 65 -15.19 -2.37 -4.76
N ILE A 66 -14.21 -2.08 -3.90
CA ILE A 66 -13.82 -2.95 -2.77
C ILE A 66 -14.43 -2.56 -1.43
N GLU A 67 -15.31 -1.57 -1.40
CA GLU A 67 -15.88 -1.01 -0.16
C GLU A 67 -16.58 -2.06 0.72
N LYS A 68 -17.24 -3.07 0.11
CA LYS A 68 -17.81 -4.20 0.87
C LYS A 68 -16.75 -5.00 1.64
N ILE A 69 -15.57 -5.19 1.04
CA ILE A 69 -14.44 -5.88 1.70
C ILE A 69 -13.91 -5.02 2.85
N VAL A 70 -13.79 -3.71 2.63
CA VAL A 70 -13.36 -2.76 3.65
C VAL A 70 -14.26 -2.82 4.88
N GLN A 71 -15.57 -2.75 4.68
CA GLN A 71 -16.55 -2.84 5.77
C GLN A 71 -16.47 -4.18 6.51
N ASN A 72 -16.28 -5.29 5.79
CA ASN A 72 -16.10 -6.60 6.40
C ASN A 72 -14.85 -6.66 7.29
N ILE A 73 -13.72 -6.08 6.85
CA ILE A 73 -12.50 -5.99 7.67
C ILE A 73 -12.72 -5.06 8.86
N GLN A 74 -13.37 -3.91 8.66
CA GLN A 74 -13.68 -2.96 9.74
C GLN A 74 -14.49 -3.62 10.85
N ASN A 75 -15.58 -4.30 10.48
CA ASN A 75 -16.47 -4.96 11.42
C ASN A 75 -15.79 -6.12 12.14
N LYS A 76 -14.92 -6.86 11.44
CA LYS A 76 -14.23 -8.02 12.00
C LYS A 76 -13.15 -7.65 13.02
N PHE A 77 -12.41 -6.58 12.79
CA PHE A 77 -11.27 -6.21 13.64
C PHE A 77 -11.52 -4.99 14.52
N SER A 78 -12.64 -4.28 14.30
CA SER A 78 -13.01 -3.05 15.01
C SER A 78 -11.89 -2.01 15.02
N LYS A 79 -11.15 -1.90 13.91
CA LYS A 79 -10.06 -0.95 13.71
C LYS A 79 -10.50 0.24 12.88
N GLU A 80 -9.86 1.39 13.10
CA GLU A 80 -9.99 2.53 12.21
C GLU A 80 -9.41 2.18 10.83
N ILE A 81 -10.13 2.60 9.78
CA ILE A 81 -9.72 2.36 8.41
C ILE A 81 -9.48 3.68 7.69
N LEU A 82 -8.30 3.79 7.10
CA LEU A 82 -7.96 4.83 6.14
C LEU A 82 -8.00 4.26 4.72
N ARG A 83 -8.42 5.11 3.77
CA ARG A 83 -8.47 4.80 2.33
C ARG A 83 -7.47 5.71 1.64
N PHE A 84 -6.56 5.11 0.88
CA PHE A 84 -5.47 5.83 0.23
C PHE A 84 -5.40 5.46 -1.27
N SER A 85 -5.40 6.47 -2.12
CA SER A 85 -5.15 6.36 -3.56
C SER A 85 -4.05 7.32 -3.97
N LEU A 86 -3.31 6.97 -5.03
CA LEU A 86 -2.25 7.79 -5.59
C LEU A 86 -2.62 8.19 -7.00
N GLU A 87 -2.48 9.47 -7.31
CA GLU A 87 -2.63 10.01 -8.66
C GLU A 87 -1.28 10.54 -9.14
N PRO A 88 -0.79 10.13 -10.32
CA PRO A 88 0.45 10.66 -10.87
C PRO A 88 0.35 12.17 -11.13
N ASP A 89 1.22 12.95 -10.46
CA ASP A 89 1.25 14.42 -10.59
C ASP A 89 2.31 14.89 -11.60
N LYS A 90 3.54 14.36 -11.48
CA LYS A 90 4.72 14.88 -12.17
C LYS A 90 5.51 13.77 -12.86
N LEU A 91 6.24 14.17 -13.90
CA LEU A 91 7.32 13.37 -14.45
C LEU A 91 8.61 13.75 -13.74
N LEU A 92 9.39 12.74 -13.37
CA LEU A 92 10.74 12.93 -12.88
C LEU A 92 11.71 12.37 -13.91
N SER A 93 12.66 13.20 -14.34
CA SER A 93 13.79 12.76 -15.14
C SER A 93 14.81 12.00 -14.27
N PRO A 94 15.79 11.31 -14.88
CA PRO A 94 16.83 10.60 -14.13
C PRO A 94 17.67 11.47 -13.19
N ASN A 95 17.76 12.78 -13.47
CA ASN A 95 18.41 13.76 -12.59
C ASN A 95 17.45 14.44 -11.60
N LEU A 96 16.27 13.85 -11.36
CA LEU A 96 15.24 14.29 -10.43
C LEU A 96 14.66 15.68 -10.74
N GLN A 97 14.75 16.12 -11.99
CA GLN A 97 14.06 17.33 -12.43
C GLN A 97 12.59 17.00 -12.66
N SER A 98 11.73 17.89 -12.18
CA SER A 98 10.28 17.74 -12.28
C SER A 98 9.76 18.42 -13.53
N ASP A 99 8.99 17.67 -14.31
CA ASP A 99 8.27 18.16 -15.48
C ASP A 99 6.78 17.84 -15.39
N SER A 100 5.98 18.58 -16.17
CA SER A 100 4.56 18.26 -16.33
C SER A 100 4.39 17.03 -17.23
N PRO A 101 3.49 16.07 -16.91
CA PRO A 101 3.15 14.96 -17.79
C PRO A 101 2.71 15.39 -19.20
N LYS A 102 2.22 16.63 -19.36
CA LYS A 102 1.81 17.21 -20.64
C LYS A 102 2.91 17.20 -21.70
N ILE A 103 4.19 17.16 -21.32
CA ILE A 103 5.31 17.10 -22.29
C ILE A 103 5.30 15.81 -23.12
N LEU A 104 4.61 14.76 -22.66
CA LEU A 104 4.45 13.49 -23.38
C LEU A 104 3.20 13.47 -24.26
N SER A 105 2.35 14.49 -24.19
CA SER A 105 1.12 14.54 -24.99
C SER A 105 1.43 14.45 -26.49
N GLY A 106 0.76 13.51 -27.17
CA GLY A 106 0.97 13.25 -28.59
C GLY A 106 2.29 12.55 -28.96
N LYS A 107 3.13 12.21 -27.98
CA LYS A 107 4.39 11.49 -28.22
C LYS A 107 4.19 9.99 -28.10
N LYS A 108 4.88 9.23 -28.97
CA LYS A 108 5.04 7.79 -28.77
C LYS A 108 6.14 7.56 -27.73
N VAL A 109 5.84 6.75 -26.74
CA VAL A 109 6.78 6.41 -25.65
C VAL A 109 6.92 4.89 -25.55
N TYR A 110 8.08 4.45 -25.10
CA TYR A 110 8.28 3.10 -24.61
C TYR A 110 8.10 3.11 -23.10
N ALA A 111 7.15 2.31 -22.60
CA ALA A 111 6.89 2.17 -21.19
C ALA A 111 7.33 0.77 -20.73
N PHE A 112 8.08 0.71 -19.63
CA PHE A 112 8.48 -0.54 -18.99
C PHE A 112 8.56 -0.33 -17.48
N THR A 113 8.41 -1.42 -16.71
CA THR A 113 8.47 -1.38 -15.25
C THR A 113 9.01 -2.69 -14.68
N GLY A 114 9.66 -2.60 -13.53
CA GLY A 114 10.26 -3.73 -12.80
C GLY A 114 9.66 -3.91 -11.41
N ILE A 115 8.35 -3.71 -11.24
CA ILE A 115 7.65 -3.77 -9.96
C ILE A 115 6.87 -5.09 -9.78
N GLY A 116 6.61 -5.48 -8.53
CA GLY A 116 5.90 -6.73 -8.19
C GLY A 116 4.41 -6.79 -8.56
N ASN A 117 3.83 -5.69 -9.03
CA ASN A 117 2.49 -5.66 -9.64
C ASN A 117 2.49 -4.71 -10.85
N PRO A 118 2.98 -5.17 -12.02
CA PRO A 118 3.21 -4.29 -13.16
C PRO A 118 1.92 -3.73 -13.77
N GLU A 119 0.78 -4.40 -13.61
CA GLU A 119 -0.50 -3.95 -14.16
C GLU A 119 -0.91 -2.55 -13.66
N VAL A 120 -0.55 -2.20 -12.42
CA VAL A 120 -0.84 -0.88 -11.82
C VAL A 120 -0.10 0.26 -12.52
N PHE A 121 1.04 -0.03 -13.17
CA PHE A 121 1.83 0.98 -13.88
C PHE A 121 1.29 1.30 -15.28
N PHE A 122 0.61 0.34 -15.91
CA PHE A 122 0.13 0.47 -17.30
C PHE A 122 -1.34 0.88 -17.42
N ARG A 123 -2.04 0.99 -16.29
CA ARG A 123 -3.43 1.43 -16.22
C ARG A 123 -3.49 2.95 -16.05
#